data_AF-A0A6V8MNN3-F1
#
_entry.id   AF-A0A6V8MNN3-F1
#
_cell.length_a   1.000
_cell.length_b   1.000
_cell.length_c   1.000
_cell.angle_alpha   90.00
_cell.angle_beta   90.00
_cell.angle_gamma   90.00
#
_symmetry.space_group_name_H-M   'P 1'
#
loop_
_entity.id
_entity.type
_entity.pdbx_description
1 polymer ?
#
loop_
_entity_poly.entity_id
_entity_poly.type
_entity_poly.pdbx_seq_one_letter_code
_entity_poly.pdbx_strand_id
1 'polypeptide(L)'
;MPTLRKSTLFFLLVALNLLVLAALSLHAEVRSGQLPAQRAASRALVRQLKLSDLCLFTEARYTRHPAMADRHAPFQDHPLALEHFPSGSLVSPPALRREAK
;
A
#
# COMPACT_ATOMS: atom_id res chain seq x y z
N MET A 1 -46.35 -4.77 5.77
CA MET A 1 -44.92 -4.64 6.14
C MET A 1 -44.35 -3.43 5.41
N PRO A 2 -43.69 -2.49 6.07
CA PRO A 2 -43.13 -1.32 5.38
C PRO A 2 -42.08 -1.78 4.36
N THR A 3 -42.30 -1.48 3.09
CA THR A 3 -41.34 -1.79 2.02
C THR A 3 -40.17 -0.81 2.11
N LEU A 4 -38.96 -1.32 2.37
CA LEU A 4 -37.73 -0.54 2.36
C LEU A 4 -37.51 0.06 0.96
N ARG A 5 -37.34 1.38 0.89
CA ARG A 5 -36.99 2.07 -0.35
C ARG A 5 -35.55 1.71 -0.73
N LYS A 6 -35.29 1.48 -2.03
CA LYS A 6 -33.96 1.17 -2.55
C LYS A 6 -32.90 2.22 -2.17
N SER A 7 -33.31 3.50 -2.14
CA SER A 7 -32.45 4.60 -1.69
C SER A 7 -32.04 4.47 -0.21
N THR A 8 -32.96 4.05 0.67
CA THR A 8 -32.65 3.80 2.08
C THR A 8 -31.61 2.69 2.22
N LEU A 9 -31.74 1.60 1.47
CA LEU A 9 -30.75 0.53 1.46
C LEU A 9 -29.37 1.01 0.97
N PHE A 10 -29.33 1.81 -0.10
CA PHE A 10 -28.09 2.40 -0.62
C PHE A 10 -27.40 3.28 0.43
N PHE A 11 -28.14 4.21 1.07
CA PHE A 11 -27.56 5.07 2.09
C PHE A 11 -27.09 4.30 3.33
N LEU A 12 -27.80 3.25 3.74
CA LEU A 12 -27.34 2.37 4.81
C LEU A 12 -26.04 1.65 4.45
N LEU A 13 -25.92 1.15 3.22
CA LEU A 13 -24.69 0.51 2.74
C LEU A 13 -23.52 1.49 2.70
N VAL A 14 -23.74 2.70 2.19
CA VAL A 14 -22.70 3.75 2.16
C VAL A 14 -22.29 4.15 3.58
N ALA A 15 -23.25 4.37 4.48
CA ALA A 15 -22.97 4.70 5.86
C ALA A 15 -22.18 3.59 6.57
N LEU A 16 -22.53 2.32 6.32
CA LEU A 16 -21.78 1.18 6.83
C LEU A 16 -20.33 1.16 6.31
N ASN A 17 -20.12 1.39 5.01
CA ASN A 17 -18.77 1.45 4.43
C ASN A 17 -17.94 2.60 5.03
N LEU A 18 -18.55 3.77 5.23
CA LEU A 18 -17.87 4.90 5.89
C LEU A 18 -17.51 4.59 7.33
N LEU A 19 -18.38 3.90 8.06
CA LEU A 19 -18.11 3.47 9.43
C LEU A 19 -16.97 2.45 9.50
N VAL A 20 -16.96 1.47 8.58
CA VAL A 20 -15.85 0.51 8.45
C VAL A 20 -14.54 1.24 8.13
N LEU A 21 -14.57 2.19 7.20
CA LEU A 21 -13.39 2.97 6.84
C LEU A 21 -12.86 3.78 8.05
N ALA A 22 -13.74 4.45 8.79
CA ALA A 22 -13.35 5.18 10.00
C ALA A 22 -12.76 4.26 11.07
N ALA A 23 -13.33 3.07 11.27
CA ALA A 23 -12.79 2.07 12.19
C ALA A 23 -11.39 1.59 11.77
N LEU A 24 -11.16 1.37 10.47
CA LEU A 24 -9.85 1.01 9.93
C LEU A 24 -8.82 2.12 10.11
N SER A 25 -9.19 3.38 9.88
CA SER A 25 -8.31 4.53 10.13
C SER A 25 -7.93 4.64 11.60
N LEU A 26 -8.91 4.50 12.51
CA LEU A 26 -8.63 4.51 13.94
C LEU A 26 -7.72 3.34 14.36
N HIS A 27 -7.97 2.14 13.82
CA HIS A 27 -7.12 0.98 14.07
C HIS A 27 -5.68 1.22 13.60
N ALA A 28 -5.51 1.81 12.41
CA ALA A 28 -4.20 2.16 11.88
C ALA A 28 -3.46 3.14 12.80
N GLU A 29 -4.12 4.19 13.28
CA GLU A 29 -3.52 5.16 14.22
C GLU A 29 -3.12 4.52 15.56
N VAL A 30 -3.97 3.66 16.13
CA VAL A 30 -3.64 2.94 17.38
C VAL A 30 -2.43 2.01 17.16
N ARG A 31 -2.35 1.35 15.99
CA ARG A 31 -1.22 0.48 15.65
C ARG A 31 0.05 1.25 15.34
N SER A 32 -0.03 2.50 14.87
CA SER A 32 1.13 3.35 14.53
C SER A 32 2.13 3.50 15.69
N GLY A 33 1.70 3.40 16.94
CA GLY A 33 2.62 3.41 18.09
C GLY A 33 3.59 2.22 18.14
N GLN A 34 3.23 1.07 17.57
CA GLN A 34 4.06 -0.15 17.55
C GLN A 34 4.96 -0.23 16.30
N LEU A 35 4.65 0.56 15.26
CA LEU A 35 5.37 0.56 13.99
C LEU A 35 6.86 0.91 14.12
N PRO A 36 7.31 1.88 14.95
CA PRO A 36 8.73 2.21 15.10
C PRO A 36 9.57 1.02 15.60
N ALA A 37 9.07 0.29 16.60
CA ALA A 37 9.78 -0.86 17.17
C ALA A 37 9.87 -2.01 16.16
N GLN A 38 8.78 -2.32 15.46
CA GLN A 38 8.77 -3.32 14.40
C GLN A 38 9.72 -2.95 13.26
N ARG A 39 9.70 -1.69 12.80
CA ARG A 39 10.60 -1.17 11.76
C ARG A 39 12.07 -1.26 12.19
N ALA A 40 12.38 -0.98 13.45
CA ALA A 40 13.73 -1.09 13.98
C ALA A 40 14.21 -2.55 13.96
N ALA A 41 13.37 -3.50 14.39
CA ALA A 41 13.68 -4.93 14.35
C ALA A 41 13.91 -5.43 12.90
N SER A 42 13.04 -5.05 11.97
CA SER A 42 13.18 -5.32 10.54
C SER A 42 14.50 -4.80 9.97
N ARG A 43 14.87 -3.55 10.30
CA ARG A 43 16.14 -2.95 9.86
C ARG A 43 17.35 -3.68 10.45
N ALA A 44 17.28 -4.08 11.72
CA ALA A 44 18.34 -4.86 12.36
C ALA A 44 18.55 -6.21 11.64
N LEU A 45 17.46 -6.90 11.29
CA LEU A 45 17.52 -8.15 10.55
C LEU A 45 18.16 -7.99 9.16
N VAL A 46 17.72 -6.99 8.39
CA VAL A 46 18.31 -6.65 7.07
C VAL A 46 19.82 -6.43 7.20
N ARG A 47 20.24 -5.68 8.21
CA ARG A 47 21.66 -5.39 8.47
C ARG A 47 22.45 -6.65 8.85
N GLN A 48 21.90 -7.49 9.74
CA GLN A 48 22.56 -8.72 10.20
C GLN A 48 22.75 -9.72 9.05
N LEU A 49 21.75 -9.86 8.19
CA LEU A 49 21.78 -10.76 7.04
C LEU A 49 22.48 -10.15 5.82
N LYS A 50 22.97 -8.91 5.91
CA LYS A 50 23.62 -8.15 4.82
C LYS A 50 22.74 -8.08 3.56
N LEU A 51 21.43 -7.94 3.75
CA LEU A 51 20.48 -7.75 2.65
C LEU A 51 20.43 -6.28 2.25
N SER A 52 20.11 -6.02 0.98
CA SER A 52 19.90 -4.65 0.49
C SER A 52 18.67 -4.00 1.12
N ASP A 53 17.56 -4.74 1.22
CA ASP A 53 16.29 -4.35 1.84
C ASP A 53 15.41 -5.59 2.10
N LEU A 54 14.21 -5.39 2.67
CA LEU A 54 13.21 -6.44 2.82
C LEU A 54 12.43 -6.65 1.53
N CYS A 55 12.11 -7.92 1.25
CA CYS A 55 11.11 -8.27 0.25
C CYS A 55 9.71 -7.89 0.77
N LEU A 56 9.14 -6.77 0.33
CA LEU A 56 7.84 -6.28 0.82
C LEU A 56 6.66 -7.00 0.17
N PHE A 57 6.82 -7.35 -1.11
CA PHE A 57 5.81 -8.05 -1.92
C PHE A 57 6.49 -9.15 -2.72
N THR A 58 5.76 -10.20 -3.09
CA THR A 58 6.29 -11.32 -3.88
C THR A 58 5.78 -11.34 -5.32
N GLU A 59 4.80 -10.49 -5.63
CA GLU A 59 4.16 -10.39 -6.94
C GLU A 59 5.00 -9.57 -7.94
N ALA A 60 4.75 -8.26 -8.09
CA ALA A 60 5.47 -7.40 -9.03
C ALA A 60 6.95 -7.21 -8.65
N ARG A 61 7.85 -7.44 -9.62
CA ARG A 61 9.32 -7.39 -9.45
C ARG A 61 9.80 -6.07 -8.84
N TYR A 62 9.27 -4.94 -9.32
CA TYR A 62 9.66 -3.60 -8.88
C TYR A 62 9.08 -3.22 -7.51
N THR A 63 8.21 -4.05 -6.94
CA THR A 63 7.65 -3.85 -5.60
C THR A 63 8.33 -4.71 -4.53
N ARG A 64 9.08 -5.75 -4.93
CA ARG A 64 9.73 -6.67 -3.99
C ARG A 64 10.81 -5.98 -3.17
N HIS A 65 11.77 -5.36 -3.86
CA HIS A 65 12.94 -4.73 -3.26
C HIS A 65 13.02 -3.28 -3.73
N PRO A 66 12.29 -2.34 -3.11
CA PRO A 66 12.21 -0.96 -3.59
C PRO A 66 13.58 -0.28 -3.72
N ALA A 67 14.58 -0.67 -2.94
CA ALA A 67 15.94 -0.12 -3.04
C ALA A 67 16.68 -0.58 -4.31
N MET A 68 16.32 -1.74 -4.86
CA MET A 68 16.92 -2.36 -6.04
C MET A 68 15.97 -2.42 -7.24
N ALA A 69 14.78 -1.83 -7.10
CA ALA A 69 13.77 -1.82 -8.15
C ALA A 69 14.24 -0.93 -9.31
N ASP A 70 14.23 -1.51 -10.52
CA ASP A 70 14.43 -0.75 -11.74
C ASP A 70 13.30 0.28 -11.90
N ARG A 71 13.66 1.54 -12.09
CA ARG A 71 12.70 2.65 -12.28
C ARG A 71 11.92 2.52 -13.59
N HIS A 72 12.42 1.75 -14.53
CA HIS A 72 11.77 1.47 -15.80
C HIS A 72 10.99 0.16 -15.79
N ALA A 73 10.98 -0.59 -14.68
CA ALA A 73 10.28 -1.87 -14.57
C ALA A 73 8.74 -1.79 -14.50
N PRO A 74 8.11 -0.74 -13.93
CA PRO A 74 6.65 -0.61 -14.02
C PRO A 74 6.21 -0.56 -15.49
N PHE A 75 5.20 -1.35 -15.84
CA PHE A 75 4.58 -1.36 -17.18
C PHE A 75 5.52 -1.75 -18.34
N GLN A 76 6.50 -2.63 -18.11
CA GLN A 76 7.36 -3.19 -19.17
C GLN A 76 6.66 -4.18 -20.13
N ASP A 77 5.34 -4.36 -19.98
CA ASP A 77 4.52 -5.06 -20.97
C ASP A 77 4.30 -4.18 -22.21
N HIS A 78 3.23 -4.43 -22.97
CA HIS A 78 2.91 -3.62 -24.14
C HIS A 78 2.31 -2.25 -23.74
N PRO A 79 2.38 -1.23 -24.63
CA PRO A 79 1.70 0.04 -24.40
C PRO A 79 0.22 -0.18 -24.02
N LEU A 80 -0.24 0.53 -22.97
CA LEU A 80 -1.59 0.43 -22.41
C LEU A 80 -1.94 -0.90 -21.69
N ALA A 81 -0.96 -1.76 -21.40
CA ALA A 81 -1.19 -2.91 -20.54
C ALA A 81 -1.64 -2.49 -19.13
N LEU A 82 -2.66 -3.16 -18.61
CA LEU A 82 -3.11 -2.98 -17.24
C LEU A 82 -2.22 -3.80 -16.31
N GLU A 83 -1.74 -3.17 -15.24
CA GLU A 83 -1.00 -3.89 -14.19
C GLU A 83 -1.93 -4.90 -13.51
N HIS A 84 -1.46 -6.15 -13.39
CA HIS A 84 -2.20 -7.24 -12.78
C HIS A 84 -1.94 -7.36 -11.28
N PHE A 85 -0.83 -6.79 -10.81
CA PHE A 85 -0.38 -6.91 -9.44
C PHE A 85 -0.84 -5.73 -8.58
N PRO A 86 -1.75 -5.94 -7.59
CA PRO A 86 -2.21 -4.86 -6.72
C PRO A 86 -1.09 -4.14 -5.97
N SER A 87 0.04 -4.80 -5.65
CA SER A 87 1.18 -4.13 -5.02
C SER A 87 1.70 -2.93 -5.80
N GLY A 88 1.52 -2.89 -7.12
CA GLY A 88 1.91 -1.75 -7.95
C GLY A 88 1.23 -0.44 -7.54
N SER A 89 0.02 -0.51 -6.98
CA SER A 89 -0.71 0.68 -6.48
C SER A 89 -0.30 1.10 -5.07
N LEU A 90 0.41 0.24 -4.33
CA LEU A 90 0.85 0.48 -2.94
C LEU A 90 2.27 1.05 -2.88
N VAL A 91 3.07 0.85 -3.93
CA VAL A 91 4.42 1.42 -4.01
C VAL A 91 4.32 2.84 -4.58
N SER A 92 4.74 3.81 -3.79
CA SER A 92 4.79 5.20 -4.23
C SER A 92 5.83 5.37 -5.35
N PRO A 93 5.57 6.23 -6.34
CA PRO A 93 6.58 6.59 -7.32
C PRO A 93 7.81 7.19 -6.62
N PRO A 94 9.01 7.10 -7.23
CA PRO A 94 10.21 7.72 -6.68
C PRO A 94 9.94 9.20 -6.44
N ALA A 95 10.36 9.73 -5.29
CA ALA A 95 10.24 11.15 -5.01
C ALA A 95 10.95 11.93 -6.14
N LEU A 96 10.21 12.75 -6.87
CA LEU A 96 10.80 13.65 -7.87
C LEU A 96 11.76 14.56 -7.11
N ARG A 97 13.07 14.37 -7.30
CA ARG A 97 14.07 15.28 -6.76
C ARG A 97 13.85 16.61 -7.48
N ARG A 98 13.14 17.54 -6.86
CA ARG A 98 13.23 18.96 -7.25
C ARG A 98 14.68 19.34 -7.03
N GLU A 99 15.41 19.58 -8.11
CA GLU A 99 16.72 20.20 -8.02
C GLU A 99 16.52 21.54 -7.30
N ALA A 100 16.99 21.60 -6.05
CA ALA A 100 17.17 22.87 -5.38
C ALA A 100 18.26 23.59 -6.17
N LYS A 101 17.84 24.61 -6.91
CA LYS A 101 18.72 25.53 -7.60
C LYS A 101 19.48 26.38 -6.58
#